data_AF-K2LQV4-F1
#
_entry.id   AF-K2LQV4-F1
#
_cell.length_a   1.000
_cell.length_b   1.000
_cell.length_c   1.000
_cell.angle_alpha   90.00
_cell.angle_beta   90.00
_cell.angle_gamma   90.00
#
_symmetry.space_group_name_H-M   'P 1'
#
loop_
_entity.id
_entity.type
_entity.pdbx_description
1 polymer ?
#
loop_
_entity_poly.entity_id
_entity_poly.type
_entity_poly.pdbx_seq_one_letter_code
_entity_poly.pdbx_strand_id
1 'polypeptide(L)'
;MSEKLRVICYQDHGVWLAQALEHDICVQADSLDDLYGRLEVAVRLESESGGLDNIAPAPAHFQRMWDKKAGSYTPMSANSDHYEMALAA
;
A
#
# COMPACT_ATOMS: atom_id res chain seq x y z
N MET A 1 11.74 16.36 1.70
CA MET A 1 10.28 16.20 1.91
C MET A 1 10.00 14.74 1.63
N SER A 2 9.83 13.91 2.66
CA SER A 2 9.44 12.50 2.46
C SER A 2 7.94 12.49 2.22
N GLU A 3 7.53 12.47 0.95
CA GLU A 3 6.13 12.25 0.60
C GLU A 3 5.71 10.88 1.12
N LYS A 4 4.50 10.80 1.70
CA LYS A 4 3.96 9.53 2.19
C LYS A 4 3.67 8.62 0.99
N LEU A 5 3.96 7.34 1.11
CA LEU A 5 3.64 6.35 0.08
C LEU A 5 2.13 6.13 0.07
N ARG A 6 1.48 6.32 -1.09
CA ARG A 6 0.03 6.13 -1.21
C ARG A 6 -0.26 4.66 -1.45
N VAL A 7 -1.26 4.14 -0.74
CA VAL A 7 -1.59 2.72 -0.74
C VAL A 7 -3.09 2.53 -0.84
N ILE A 8 -3.55 1.86 -1.90
CA ILE A 8 -4.95 1.47 -2.01
C ILE A 8 -5.15 0.05 -1.48
N CYS A 9 -6.08 -0.09 -0.55
CA CYS A 9 -6.47 -1.35 0.06
C CYS A 9 -7.83 -1.78 -0.48
N TYR A 10 -7.97 -3.03 -0.88
CA TYR A 10 -9.21 -3.56 -1.44
C TYR A 10 -9.35 -5.04 -1.10
N GLN A 11 -10.57 -5.57 -1.17
CA GLN A 11 -10.80 -7.00 -1.04
C GLN A 11 -10.96 -7.63 -2.42
N ASP A 12 -10.35 -8.80 -2.58
CA ASP A 12 -10.61 -9.70 -3.70
C ASP A 12 -10.72 -11.13 -3.18
N HIS A 13 -11.75 -11.86 -3.58
CA HIS A 13 -11.99 -13.26 -3.15
C HIS A 13 -11.88 -13.54 -1.63
N GLY A 14 -12.22 -12.56 -0.80
CA GLY A 14 -12.19 -12.70 0.67
C GLY A 14 -10.83 -12.46 1.32
N VAL A 15 -9.80 -12.08 0.55
CA VAL A 15 -8.51 -11.62 1.06
C VAL A 15 -8.36 -10.12 0.88
N TRP A 16 -7.61 -9.49 1.77
CA TRP A 16 -7.22 -8.09 1.64
C TRP A 16 -5.96 -7.96 0.79
N LEU A 17 -5.92 -6.94 -0.06
CA LEU A 17 -4.79 -6.56 -0.89
C LEU A 17 -4.44 -5.10 -0.62
N ALA A 18 -3.15 -4.79 -0.56
CA ALA A 18 -2.62 -3.44 -0.49
C ALA A 18 -1.65 -3.23 -1.63
N GLN A 19 -1.91 -2.21 -2.45
CA GLN A 19 -1.08 -1.82 -3.57
C GLN A 19 -0.52 -0.42 -3.31
N ALA A 20 0.80 -0.31 -3.21
CA ALA A 20 1.48 0.99 -3.26
C ALA A 20 1.34 1.57 -4.67
N LEU A 21 1.10 2.88 -4.79
CA LEU A 21 0.80 3.52 -6.07
C LEU A 21 2.07 3.99 -6.80
N GLU A 22 3.04 4.50 -6.05
CA GLU A 22 4.30 5.04 -6.57
C GLU A 22 5.28 3.92 -6.98
N HIS A 23 5.16 2.76 -6.34
CA HIS A 23 6.00 1.58 -6.58
C HIS A 23 5.07 0.37 -6.66
N ASP A 24 5.21 -0.47 -7.68
CA ASP A 24 4.40 -1.67 -7.91
C ASP A 24 4.70 -2.78 -6.88
N ILE A 25 4.42 -2.47 -5.61
CA ILE A 25 4.56 -3.33 -4.45
C ILE A 25 3.16 -3.69 -4.00
N CYS A 26 2.85 -4.98 -4.11
CA CYS A 26 1.57 -5.55 -3.73
C CYS A 26 1.75 -6.58 -2.62
N VAL A 27 0.93 -6.50 -1.58
CA VAL A 27 0.86 -7.51 -0.52
C VAL A 27 -0.59 -7.94 -0.30
N GLN A 28 -0.76 -9.14 0.22
CA GLN A 28 -2.07 -9.68 0.60
C GLN A 28 -2.06 -10.18 2.04
N ALA A 29 -3.21 -10.15 2.72
CA ALA A 29 -3.40 -10.70 4.06
C ALA A 29 -4.86 -11.02 4.36
N ASP A 30 -5.11 -11.71 5.47
CA ASP A 30 -6.47 -12.05 5.93
C ASP A 30 -7.13 -10.89 6.69
N SER A 31 -6.35 -9.92 7.16
CA SER A 31 -6.82 -8.75 7.91
C SER A 31 -6.07 -7.48 7.50
N LEU A 32 -6.66 -6.30 7.73
CA LEU A 32 -6.02 -5.00 7.43
C LEU A 32 -4.77 -4.75 8.29
N ASP A 33 -4.76 -5.21 9.54
CA ASP A 33 -3.61 -5.06 10.43
C ASP A 33 -2.42 -5.91 9.94
N ASP A 34 -2.67 -7.17 9.55
CA ASP A 34 -1.65 -8.03 8.95
C ASP A 34 -1.17 -7.49 7.60
N LEU A 35 -2.09 -6.89 6.83
CA LEU A 35 -1.79 -6.30 5.53
C LEU A 35 -0.77 -5.18 5.66
N TYR A 36 -0.96 -4.30 6.65
CA TYR A 36 -0.03 -3.23 6.93
C TYR A 36 1.36 -3.76 7.32
N GLY A 37 1.42 -4.75 8.22
CA GLY A 37 2.69 -5.35 8.63
C GLY A 37 3.45 -5.99 7.46
N ARG A 38 2.72 -6.67 6.55
CA ARG A 38 3.32 -7.24 5.33
C ARG A 38 3.81 -6.16 4.38
N LEU A 39 3.08 -5.06 4.24
CA LEU A 39 3.49 -3.94 3.38
C LEU A 39 4.81 -3.34 3.86
N GLU A 40 4.95 -3.08 5.17
CA GLU A 40 6.21 -2.56 5.73
C GLU A 40 7.40 -3.47 5.41
N VAL A 41 7.21 -4.79 5.57
CA VAL A 41 8.26 -5.76 5.28
C VAL A 41 8.62 -5.74 3.79
N ALA A 42 7.63 -5.72 2.90
CA ALA A 42 7.86 -5.69 1.46
C ALA A 42 8.62 -4.42 1.05
N VAL A 43 8.15 -3.24 1.48
CA VAL A 43 8.81 -1.96 1.18
C VAL A 43 10.23 -1.91 1.71
N ARG A 44 10.49 -2.45 2.91
CA ARG A 44 11.84 -2.52 3.48
C ARG A 44 12.76 -3.42 2.64
N LEU A 45 12.30 -4.62 2.28
CA LEU A 45 13.07 -5.57 1.48
C LEU A 45 13.43 -4.99 0.11
N GLU A 46 12.46 -4.36 -0.56
CA GLU A 46 12.69 -3.71 -1.86
C GLU A 46 13.65 -2.51 -1.74
N SER A 47 13.52 -1.72 -0.66
CA SER A 47 14.44 -0.62 -0.37
C SER A 47 15.88 -1.12 -0.19
N GLU A 48 16.07 -2.28 0.46
CA GLU A 48 17.38 -2.92 0.65
C GLU A 48 17.93 -3.57 -0.64
N SER A 49 17.08 -4.06 -1.53
CA SER A 49 17.48 -4.80 -2.75
C SER A 49 17.93 -3.92 -3.92
N GLY A 50 17.82 -2.59 -3.80
CA GLY A 50 18.19 -1.67 -4.87
C GLY A 50 17.54 -0.30 -4.78
N GLY A 51 16.71 -0.05 -3.77
CA GLY A 51 15.95 1.19 -3.63
C GLY A 51 14.65 1.16 -4.44
N LEU A 52 13.65 1.88 -3.93
CA LEU A 52 12.30 1.90 -4.51
C LEU A 52 12.25 2.60 -5.88
N ASP A 53 13.22 3.48 -6.19
CA ASP A 53 13.28 4.24 -7.45
C ASP A 53 13.40 3.36 -8.70
N ASN A 54 13.81 2.10 -8.54
CA ASN A 54 13.90 1.12 -9.63
C ASN A 54 12.59 0.37 -9.89
N ILE A 55 11.59 0.55 -9.04
CA ILE A 55 10.29 -0.11 -9.16
C ILE A 55 9.36 0.83 -9.91
N ALA A 56 8.82 0.35 -11.02
CA ALA A 56 7.84 1.11 -11.79
C ALA A 56 6.59 1.42 -10.93
N PRO A 57 5.88 2.51 -11.23
CA PRO A 57 4.60 2.78 -10.58
C PRO A 57 3.58 1.68 -10.83
N ALA A 58 2.61 1.55 -9.92
CA ALA A 58 1.55 0.58 -10.07
C ALA A 58 0.70 0.84 -11.33
N PRO A 59 0.09 -0.21 -11.91
CA PRO A 59 -0.83 -0.07 -13.02
C PRO A 59 -1.89 1.03 -12.82
N ALA A 60 -2.17 1.79 -13.88
CA ALA A 60 -3.03 2.99 -13.83
C ALA A 60 -4.45 2.76 -13.28
N HIS A 61 -4.94 1.52 -13.25
CA HIS A 61 -6.25 1.23 -12.66
C HIS A 61 -6.27 1.41 -11.13
N PHE A 62 -5.15 1.22 -10.45
CA PHE A 62 -5.04 1.46 -9.00
C PHE A 62 -5.10 2.95 -8.65
N GLN A 63 -4.54 3.81 -9.51
CA GLN A 63 -4.72 5.27 -9.39
C GLN A 63 -6.22 5.63 -9.50
N ARG A 64 -6.95 5.02 -10.44
CA ARG A 64 -8.40 5.23 -10.55
C ARG A 64 -9.18 4.73 -9.35
N MET A 65 -8.73 3.66 -8.69
CA MET A 65 -9.32 3.18 -7.43
C MET A 65 -9.05 4.17 -6.29
N TRP A 66 -7.84 4.72 -6.21
CA TRP A 66 -7.49 5.75 -5.25
C TRP A 66 -8.31 7.03 -5.40
N ASP A 67 -8.56 7.47 -6.64
CA ASP A 67 -9.39 8.64 -6.92
C ASP A 67 -10.85 8.43 -6.49
N LYS A 68 -11.30 7.17 -6.46
CA LYS A 68 -12.65 6.75 -6.08
C LYS A 68 -12.73 6.12 -4.68
N LYS A 69 -11.70 6.26 -3.86
CA LYS A 69 -11.63 5.64 -2.52
C LYS A 69 -12.86 5.98 -1.67
N ALA A 70 -13.35 4.99 -0.93
CA ALA A 70 -14.48 5.16 -0.03
C ALA A 70 -14.08 5.73 1.34
N GLY A 71 -12.81 5.61 1.72
CA GLY A 71 -12.32 6.12 2.99
C GLY A 71 -10.81 5.99 3.15
N SER A 72 -10.33 6.43 4.30
CA SER A 72 -8.94 6.26 4.75
C SER A 72 -8.86 5.19 5.84
N TYR A 73 -7.75 4.47 5.88
CA TYR A 73 -7.41 3.55 6.95
C TYR A 73 -6.14 4.02 7.66
N THR A 74 -6.16 4.04 8.98
CA THR A 74 -4.99 4.37 9.79
C THR A 74 -4.65 3.15 10.65
N PRO A 75 -3.54 2.45 10.38
CA PRO A 75 -3.11 1.34 11.21
C PRO A 75 -2.72 1.86 12.60
N MET A 76 -2.93 1.05 13.64
CA MET A 76 -2.54 1.39 15.02
C MET A 76 -1.01 1.43 15.25
N SER A 77 -0.21 1.11 14.24
CA SER A 77 1.26 1.08 14.32
C SER A 77 1.91 2.47 14.39
N ALA A 78 3.05 2.53 15.07
CA ALA A 78 3.89 3.73 15.21
C ALA A 78 4.44 4.27 13.87
N ASN A 79 4.45 3.47 12.80
CA ASN A 79 4.98 3.85 11.49
C ASN A 79 3.91 4.34 10.50
N SER A 80 2.71 4.67 10.99
CA SER A 80 1.61 5.22 10.18
C SER A 80 1.97 6.55 9.49
N ASP A 81 3.06 7.21 9.90
CA ASP A 81 3.53 8.44 9.27
C ASP A 81 4.16 8.26 7.89
N HIS A 82 4.54 7.05 7.50
CA HIS A 82 5.16 6.78 6.19
C HIS A 82 4.16 6.49 5.07
N TYR A 83 2.91 6.17 5.41
CA TYR A 83 1.92 5.67 4.45
C TYR A 83 0.63 6.50 4.50
N GLU A 84 0.04 6.72 3.33
CA GLU A 84 -1.34 7.21 3.21
C GLU A 84 -2.19 6.05 2.67
N MET A 85 -2.97 5.41 3.55
CA MET A 85 -3.75 4.23 3.19
C MET A 85 -5.22 4.58 2.95
N ALA A 86 -5.76 4.10 1.84
CA ALA A 86 -7.13 4.30 1.44
C ALA A 86 -7.83 2.95 1.24
N LEU A 87 -9.15 2.93 1.46
CA LEU A 87 -10.00 1.78 1.13
C LEU A 87 -10.68 2.03 -0.23
N ALA A 88 -10.62 1.05 -1.13
CA ALA A 88 -11.42 1.05 -2.34
C ALA A 88 -12.92 0.99 -2.00
N ALA A 89 -13.73 1.57 -2.88
CA ALA A 89 -15.19 1.58 -2.78
C ALA A 89 -15.83 0.27 -3.22
#